data_AF-S2FD57-F1
#
_entry.id   AF-S2FD57-F1
#
_cell.length_a   1.000
_cell.length_b   1.000
_cell.length_c   1.000
_cell.angle_alpha   90.00
_cell.angle_beta   90.00
_cell.angle_gamma   90.00
#
_symmetry.space_group_name_H-M   'P 1'
#
loop_
_entity.id
_entity.type
_entity.pdbx_description
1 polymer ?
#
loop_
_entity_poly.entity_id
_entity_poly.type
_entity_poly.pdbx_seq_one_letter_code
_entity_poly.pdbx_strand_id
1 'polypeptide(L)'
;MLNVKPITLLALATGLRTETPYEVVLRDIESEIEQLTAMGLLKELPQEFEGGRLKSRPSGAQVSQKRLAAVLECKAGGLTQKETAQKLGIPTSTVQRHWQKS
;
A
#
# COMPACT_ATOMS: atom_id res chain seq x y z
N MET A 1 -10.93 -19.37 -34.31
CA MET A 1 -10.88 -18.92 -32.91
C MET A 1 -12.16 -18.17 -32.60
N LEU A 2 -12.78 -18.39 -31.44
CA LEU A 2 -13.94 -17.57 -31.03
C LEU A 2 -13.47 -16.11 -30.89
N ASN A 3 -14.05 -15.21 -31.67
CA ASN A 3 -13.78 -13.77 -31.60
C ASN A 3 -14.54 -13.16 -30.42
N VAL A 4 -14.15 -13.54 -29.20
CA VAL A 4 -14.81 -13.11 -27.96
C VAL A 4 -13.84 -12.30 -27.11
N LYS A 5 -14.37 -11.26 -26.46
CA LYS A 5 -13.58 -10.45 -25.53
C LYS A 5 -13.20 -11.32 -24.31
N PRO A 6 -11.98 -11.17 -23.74
CA PRO A 6 -11.58 -11.93 -22.55
C PRO A 6 -12.55 -11.83 -21.38
N ILE A 7 -13.14 -10.65 -21.17
CA ILE A 7 -14.12 -10.42 -20.09
C ILE A 7 -15.39 -11.28 -20.26
N THR A 8 -15.80 -11.55 -21.51
CA THR A 8 -16.93 -12.43 -21.79
C THR A 8 -16.63 -13.85 -21.32
N LEU A 9 -15.41 -14.34 -21.55
CA LEU A 9 -14.99 -15.67 -21.08
C LEU A 9 -14.92 -15.72 -19.55
N LEU A 10 -14.43 -14.66 -18.90
CA LEU A 10 -14.36 -14.59 -17.44
C LEU A 10 -15.75 -14.60 -16.80
N ALA A 11 -16.70 -13.81 -17.31
CA ALA A 11 -18.07 -13.80 -16.79
C ALA A 11 -18.75 -15.17 -16.94
N LEU A 12 -18.58 -15.83 -18.10
CA LEU A 12 -19.11 -17.18 -18.33
C LEU A 12 -18.44 -18.22 -17.41
N ALA A 13 -17.11 -18.17 -17.26
CA ALA A 13 -16.38 -19.08 -16.39
C ALA A 13 -16.79 -18.91 -14.92
N THR A 14 -17.01 -17.67 -14.47
CA THR A 14 -17.53 -17.39 -13.13
C THR A 14 -18.91 -17.99 -12.94
N GLY A 15 -19.86 -17.73 -13.86
CA GLY A 15 -21.21 -18.29 -13.78
C GLY A 15 -21.23 -19.82 -13.78
N LEU A 16 -20.39 -20.46 -14.61
CA LEU A 16 -20.22 -21.92 -14.61
C LEU A 16 -19.67 -22.44 -13.28
N ARG A 17 -18.72 -21.73 -12.67
CA ARG A 17 -18.09 -22.13 -11.40
C ARG A 17 -19.04 -21.97 -10.21
N THR A 18 -19.89 -20.94 -10.24
CA THR A 18 -20.81 -20.61 -9.14
C THR A 18 -22.23 -21.11 -9.38
N GLU A 19 -22.45 -21.88 -10.45
CA GLU A 19 -23.79 -22.36 -10.88
C GLU A 19 -24.81 -21.21 -10.98
N THR A 20 -24.35 -20.03 -11.39
CA THR A 20 -25.14 -18.81 -11.41
C THR A 20 -25.40 -18.38 -12.86
N PRO A 21 -26.62 -17.96 -13.22
CA PRO A 21 -26.90 -17.40 -14.54
C PRO A 21 -26.00 -16.20 -14.85
N TYR A 22 -25.55 -16.07 -16.10
CA TYR A 22 -24.60 -15.02 -16.48
C TYR A 22 -25.18 -13.61 -16.26
N GLU A 23 -26.50 -13.43 -16.35
CA GLU A 23 -27.19 -12.16 -16.11
C GLU A 23 -27.10 -11.72 -14.65
N VAL A 24 -26.97 -12.66 -13.72
CA VAL A 24 -26.75 -12.35 -12.30
C VAL A 24 -25.29 -11.97 -12.10
N VAL A 25 -24.35 -12.73 -12.66
CA VAL A 25 -22.91 -12.42 -12.61
C VAL A 25 -22.62 -11.02 -13.16
N LEU A 26 -23.26 -10.62 -14.28
CA LEU A 26 -23.10 -9.28 -14.85
C LEU A 26 -23.66 -8.18 -13.93
N ARG A 27 -24.80 -8.42 -13.27
CA ARG A 27 -25.39 -7.49 -12.29
C ARG A 27 -24.52 -7.35 -11.05
N ASP A 28 -23.94 -8.45 -10.58
CA ASP A 28 -23.03 -8.43 -9.43
C ASP A 28 -21.77 -7.62 -9.75
N ILE A 29 -21.19 -7.81 -10.94
CA ILE A 29 -20.06 -7.02 -11.43
C ILE A 29 -20.40 -5.52 -11.48
N GLU A 30 -21.59 -5.17 -11.98
CA GLU A 30 -22.04 -3.77 -12.03
C GLU A 30 -22.16 -3.16 -10.61
N SER A 31 -22.79 -3.89 -9.68
CA SER A 31 -22.90 -3.49 -8.28
C SER A 31 -21.54 -3.33 -7.60
N GLU A 32 -20.61 -4.27 -7.83
CA GLU A 32 -19.24 -4.16 -7.30
C GLU A 32 -18.52 -2.92 -7.85
N ILE A 33 -18.64 -2.64 -9.15
CA ILE A 33 -18.04 -1.44 -9.77
C ILE A 33 -18.62 -0.17 -9.14
N GLU A 34 -19.94 -0.10 -8.93
CA GLU A 34 -20.58 1.03 -8.26
C GLU A 34 -20.07 1.23 -6.84
N GLN A 35 -19.97 0.15 -6.06
CA GLN A 35 -19.44 0.20 -4.69
C GLN A 35 -17.98 0.66 -4.66
N LEU A 36 -17.14 0.11 -5.53
CA LEU A 36 -15.72 0.50 -5.64
C LEU A 36 -15.59 1.96 -6.06
N THR A 37 -16.45 2.43 -6.96
CA THR A 37 -16.51 3.83 -7.39
C THR A 37 -16.95 4.75 -6.24
N ALA A 38 -17.97 4.35 -5.47
CA ALA A 38 -18.47 5.09 -4.31
C ALA A 38 -17.44 5.17 -3.18
N MET A 39 -16.62 4.13 -3.00
CA MET A 39 -15.47 4.15 -2.09
C MET A 39 -14.33 5.05 -2.57
N GLY A 40 -14.44 5.66 -3.74
CA GLY A 40 -13.42 6.55 -4.28
C GLY A 40 -12.25 5.84 -4.94
N LEU A 41 -12.30 4.50 -5.09
CA LEU A 41 -11.20 3.71 -5.64
C LEU A 41 -10.77 4.23 -7.02
N LEU A 42 -11.72 4.57 -7.88
CA LEU A 42 -11.43 5.09 -9.22
C LEU A 42 -10.81 6.50 -9.20
N LYS A 43 -11.00 7.27 -8.13
CA LYS A 43 -10.36 8.59 -7.92
C LYS A 43 -8.97 8.46 -7.32
N GLU A 44 -8.75 7.43 -6.50
CA GLU A 44 -7.48 7.12 -5.86
C GLU A 44 -6.53 6.36 -6.79
N LEU A 45 -7.06 5.54 -7.70
CA LEU A 45 -6.25 4.73 -8.62
C LEU A 45 -5.21 5.55 -9.38
N PRO A 46 -5.54 6.70 -10.00
CA PRO A 46 -4.55 7.53 -10.67
C PRO A 46 -3.47 8.08 -9.74
N GLN A 47 -3.80 8.27 -8.45
CA GLN A 47 -2.84 8.74 -7.44
C GLN A 47 -1.83 7.65 -7.06
N GLU A 48 -2.16 6.38 -7.28
CA GLU A 48 -1.23 5.26 -7.12
C GLU A 48 -0.26 5.13 -8.30
N PHE A 49 -0.36 5.96 -9.35
CA PHE A 49 0.61 5.98 -10.46
C PHE A 49 1.34 7.32 -10.54
N GLU A 50 2.64 7.27 -10.80
CA GLU A 50 3.49 8.43 -11.06
C GLU A 50 4.33 8.16 -12.31
N GLY A 51 4.22 9.02 -13.33
CA GLY A 51 4.92 8.84 -14.60
C GLY A 51 4.55 7.56 -15.36
N GLY A 52 3.32 7.07 -15.23
CA GLY A 52 2.84 5.84 -15.88
C GLY A 52 3.32 4.54 -15.22
N ARG A 53 3.95 4.63 -14.04
CA ARG A 53 4.35 3.49 -13.22
C ARG A 53 3.63 3.53 -11.89
N LEU A 54 3.28 2.36 -11.36
CA LEU A 54 2.73 2.25 -10.01
C LEU A 54 3.76 2.86 -9.04
N LYS A 55 3.30 3.76 -8.15
CA LYS A 55 4.12 4.37 -7.11
C LYS A 55 4.75 3.25 -6.31
N SER A 56 6.08 3.21 -6.32
CA SER A 56 6.81 2.26 -5.51
C SER A 56 6.59 2.62 -4.05
N ARG A 57 5.95 1.72 -3.29
CA ARG A 57 5.91 1.86 -1.84
C ARG A 57 7.36 1.92 -1.36
N PRO A 58 7.81 2.99 -0.68
CA PRO A 58 9.21 3.14 -0.34
C PRO A 58 9.68 1.90 0.43
N SER A 59 10.68 1.22 -0.12
CA SER A 59 11.36 0.12 0.55
C SER A 59 11.93 0.66 1.86
N GLY A 60 11.30 0.32 3.00
CA GLY A 60 11.66 0.90 4.29
C GLY A 60 10.51 1.31 5.22
N ALA A 61 9.24 1.00 4.91
CA ALA A 61 8.09 1.22 5.79
C ALA A 61 8.07 0.35 7.07
N GLN A 62 9.23 0.19 7.72
CA GLN A 62 9.38 -0.20 9.13
C GLN A 62 10.38 0.71 9.88
N VAL A 63 10.80 1.84 9.31
CA VAL A 63 11.33 2.95 10.11
C VAL A 63 10.18 3.92 10.29
N SER A 64 9.56 3.94 11.48
CA SER A 64 8.60 4.99 11.78
C SER A 64 9.32 6.33 11.67
N GLN A 65 8.90 7.17 10.72
CA GLN A 65 9.48 8.50 10.48
C GLN A 65 9.55 9.31 11.79
N LYS A 66 8.56 9.13 12.67
CA LYS A 66 8.53 9.67 14.03
C LYS A 66 9.74 9.26 14.89
N ARG A 67 10.16 7.98 14.85
CA ARG A 67 11.35 7.51 15.60
C ARG A 67 12.63 8.05 14.98
N LEU A 68 12.72 8.11 13.65
CA LEU A 68 13.88 8.71 12.99
C LEU A 68 14.03 10.18 13.39
N ALA A 69 12.94 10.96 13.31
CA ALA A 69 12.95 12.37 13.69
C ALA A 69 13.39 12.57 15.15
N ALA A 70 12.83 11.81 16.10
CA ALA A 70 13.20 11.90 17.51
C ALA A 70 14.69 11.55 17.77
N VAL A 71 15.23 10.56 17.05
CA VAL A 71 16.65 10.19 17.13
C VAL A 71 17.56 11.30 16.58
N LEU A 72 17.16 11.96 15.49
CA LEU A 72 17.91 13.07 14.90
C LEU A 72 17.84 14.34 15.74
N GLU A 73 16.71 14.62 16.39
CA GLU A 73 16.56 15.72 17.33
C GLU A 73 17.49 15.55 18.54
N CYS A 74 17.60 14.33 19.07
CA CYS A 74 18.56 14.03 20.14
C CYS A 74 20.01 14.22 19.69
N LYS A 75 20.36 13.81 18.46
CA LYS A 75 21.69 14.03 17.86
C LYS A 75 22.00 15.52 17.72
N ALA A 76 21.06 16.30 17.20
CA ALA A 76 21.20 17.75 17.06
C ALA A 76 21.32 18.46 18.42
N GLY A 77 20.63 17.95 19.45
CA GLY A 77 20.76 18.40 20.83
C GLY A 77 22.05 17.98 21.55
N GLY A 78 22.99 17.31 20.86
CA GLY A 78 24.29 16.92 21.40
C GLY A 78 24.30 15.67 22.27
N LEU A 79 23.20 14.91 22.32
CA LEU A 79 23.15 13.67 23.10
C LEU A 79 24.00 12.58 22.45
N THR A 80 24.66 11.78 23.27
CA THR A 80 25.31 10.54 22.83
C THR A 80 24.28 9.48 22.42
N GLN A 81 24.73 8.44 21.70
CA GLN A 81 23.84 7.33 21.32
C GLN A 81 23.24 6.62 22.52
N LYS A 82 23.99 6.52 23.63
CA LYS A 82 23.55 5.88 24.88
C LYS A 82 22.47 6.70 25.57
N GLU A 83 22.65 8.02 25.66
CA GLU A 83 21.65 8.93 26.22
C GLU A 83 20.40 8.98 25.35
N THR A 84 20.56 8.98 24.02
CA THR A 84 19.44 8.92 23.08
C THR A 84 18.65 7.62 23.22
N ALA A 85 19.34 6.48 23.37
CA ALA A 85 18.72 5.17 23.59
C ALA A 85 17.91 5.15 24.89
N GLN A 86 18.47 5.68 25.98
CA GLN A 86 17.78 5.79 27.27
C GLN A 86 16.58 6.74 27.19
N LYS A 87 16.74 7.92 26.59
CA LYS A 87 15.70 8.95 26.46
C LYS A 87 14.51 8.48 25.62
N LEU A 88 14.77 7.74 24.54
CA LEU A 88 13.75 7.29 23.60
C LEU A 88 13.24 5.86 23.86
N GLY A 89 13.81 5.15 24.84
CA GLY A 89 13.42 3.79 25.18
C GLY A 89 13.66 2.79 24.04
N ILE A 90 14.72 2.97 23.25
CA ILE A 90 15.04 2.11 22.09
C ILE A 90 16.47 1.54 22.21
N PRO A 91 16.76 0.38 21.57
CA PRO A 91 18.10 -0.19 21.59
C PRO A 91 19.15 0.73 20.95
N THR A 92 20.36 0.77 21.51
CA THR A 92 21.48 1.56 20.97
C THR A 92 21.80 1.21 19.51
N SER A 93 21.67 -0.06 19.12
CA SER A 93 21.82 -0.50 17.72
C SER A 93 20.80 0.14 16.77
N THR A 94 19.59 0.46 17.27
CA THR A 94 18.56 1.16 16.51
C THR A 94 18.92 2.64 16.34
N VAL A 95 19.43 3.28 17.40
CA VAL A 95 19.96 4.65 17.34
C VAL A 95 21.11 4.75 16.34
N GLN A 96 22.09 3.85 16.43
CA GLN A 96 23.24 3.79 15.53
C GLN A 96 22.80 3.62 14.06
N ARG A 97 21.87 2.68 13.79
CA ARG A 97 21.33 2.47 12.44
C ARG A 97 20.64 3.71 11.89
N HIS A 98 19.92 4.46 12.72
CA HIS A 98 19.27 5.71 12.31
C HIS A 98 20.28 6.84 12.06
N TRP A 99 21.35 6.92 12.84
CA TRP A 99 22.43 7.90 12.61
C TRP A 99 23.28 7.61 11.38
N GLN A 100 23.44 6.34 10.98
CA GLN A 100 24.19 5.94 9.79
C GLN A 100 23.41 6.16 8.48
N LYS A 101 22.07 6.21 8.57
CA LYS A 101 21.18 6.42 7.42
C LYS A 101 20.82 7.89 7.18
N SER A 102 21.35 8.81 7.99
CA SER A 102 21.07 10.24 7.98
C SER A 102 22.34 11.05 7.88
#